data_AF-A0A090WP53-F1
#
_entry.id   AF-A0A090WP53-F1
#
_cell.length_a   1.000
_cell.length_b   1.000
_cell.length_c   1.000
_cell.angle_alpha   90.00
_cell.angle_beta   90.00
_cell.angle_gamma   90.00
#
_symmetry.space_group_name_H-M   'P 1'
#
loop_
_entity.id
_entity.type
_entity.pdbx_description
1 polymer ?
#
loop_
_entity_poly.entity_id
_entity_poly.type
_entity_poly.pdbx_seq_one_letter_code
_entity_poly.pdbx_strand_id
1 'polypeptide(L)'
;MHGERHPELFTVNELFTASAGELSAHLKKEELVLFPFVKKMVKATLDHNAIEAPHFGTVKNPIAMMMSEHDNEGERFRQIAELTDNYNPPADACNTYKVTYAMLDEFEKDLHLHIHLENNILFPEAIKLEKRFA
;
A
#
# COMPACT_ATOMS: atom_id res chain seq x y z
N MET A 1 -0.92 -24.19 -21.14
CA MET A 1 -0.71 -22.87 -20.49
C MET A 1 -1.64 -21.88 -21.20
N HIS A 2 -2.39 -21.05 -20.48
CA HIS A 2 -3.43 -20.19 -21.05
C HIS A 2 -2.89 -18.97 -21.83
N GLY A 3 -1.64 -18.56 -21.61
CA GLY A 3 -1.08 -17.30 -22.11
C GLY A 3 -1.11 -17.10 -23.63
N GLU A 4 -1.09 -18.16 -24.45
CA GLU A 4 -1.25 -18.01 -25.91
C GLU A 4 -2.64 -17.50 -26.31
N ARG A 5 -3.68 -17.87 -25.54
CA ARG A 5 -5.08 -17.48 -25.76
C ARG A 5 -5.50 -16.26 -24.95
N HIS A 6 -4.71 -15.94 -23.92
CA HIS A 6 -4.98 -14.95 -22.87
C HIS A 6 -3.72 -14.12 -22.63
N PRO A 7 -3.28 -13.30 -23.61
CA PRO A 7 -2.03 -12.55 -23.53
C PRO A 7 -2.02 -11.45 -22.46
N GLU A 8 -3.19 -10.99 -22.02
CA GLU A 8 -3.35 -10.05 -20.90
C GLU A 8 -2.70 -10.58 -19.61
N LEU A 9 -2.63 -11.90 -19.45
CA LEU A 9 -1.98 -12.55 -18.30
C LEU A 9 -0.50 -12.19 -18.16
N PHE A 10 0.19 -11.90 -19.26
CA PHE A 10 1.59 -11.48 -19.20
C PHE A 10 1.70 -10.08 -18.58
N THR A 11 0.86 -9.15 -19.03
CA THR A 11 0.83 -7.78 -18.48
C THR A 11 0.35 -7.76 -17.03
N VAL A 12 -0.67 -8.56 -16.68
CA VAL A 12 -1.10 -8.72 -15.27
C VAL A 12 0.04 -9.24 -14.41
N ASN A 13 0.81 -10.22 -14.89
CA ASN A 13 1.96 -10.74 -14.16
C ASN A 13 3.08 -9.70 -13.97
N GLU A 14 3.39 -8.92 -15.01
CA GLU A 14 4.37 -7.83 -14.95
C GLU A 14 3.95 -6.75 -13.94
N LEU A 15 2.69 -6.30 -14.02
CA LEU A 15 2.13 -5.29 -13.11
C LEU A 15 2.15 -5.80 -11.67
N PHE A 16 1.66 -7.02 -11.40
CA PHE A 16 1.62 -7.56 -10.05
C PHE A 16 3.03 -7.81 -9.47
N THR A 17 3.99 -8.25 -10.30
CA THR A 17 5.37 -8.44 -9.85
C THR A 17 6.02 -7.11 -9.47
N ALA A 18 5.76 -6.05 -10.25
CA ALA A 18 6.21 -4.69 -9.91
C ALA A 18 5.55 -4.18 -8.61
N SER A 19 4.22 -4.38 -8.46
CA SER A 19 3.48 -4.07 -7.22
C SER A 19 4.11 -4.71 -6.00
N ALA A 20 4.34 -6.04 -6.06
CA ALA A 20 4.93 -6.79 -4.95
C ALA A 20 6.31 -6.24 -4.55
N GLY A 21 7.13 -5.83 -5.53
CA GLY A 21 8.42 -5.22 -5.28
C GLY A 21 8.32 -3.84 -4.63
N GLU A 22 7.45 -2.97 -5.15
CA GLU A 22 7.24 -1.61 -4.65
C GLU A 22 6.61 -1.63 -3.24
N LEU A 23 5.56 -2.42 -3.03
CA LEU A 23 4.93 -2.61 -1.72
C LEU A 23 5.92 -3.19 -0.69
N SER A 24 6.78 -4.12 -1.08
CA SER A 24 7.82 -4.65 -0.16
C SER A 24 8.81 -3.57 0.29
N ALA A 25 9.15 -2.63 -0.59
CA ALA A 25 10.02 -1.50 -0.25
C ALA A 25 9.28 -0.43 0.56
N HIS A 26 8.02 -0.18 0.21
CA HIS A 26 7.10 0.72 0.90
C HIS A 26 6.93 0.32 2.37
N LEU A 27 6.48 -0.92 2.63
CA LEU A 27 6.23 -1.44 3.98
C LEU A 27 7.49 -1.36 4.86
N LYS A 28 8.68 -1.60 4.29
CA LYS A 28 9.95 -1.44 5.04
C LYS A 28 10.18 -0.01 5.54
N LYS A 29 9.84 1.00 4.73
CA LYS A 29 9.98 2.40 5.16
C LYS A 29 9.00 2.72 6.29
N GLU A 30 7.80 2.17 6.22
CA GLU A 30 6.81 2.33 7.28
C GLU A 30 7.25 1.65 8.58
N GLU A 31 7.57 0.36 8.53
CA GLU A 31 7.91 -0.46 9.69
C GLU A 31 9.21 -0.03 10.37
N LEU A 32 10.19 0.42 9.59
CA LEU A 32 11.53 0.75 10.11
C LEU A 32 11.73 2.23 10.41
N VAL A 33 10.92 3.13 9.82
CA VAL A 33 11.12 4.58 9.95
C VAL A 33 9.88 5.28 10.48
N LEU A 34 8.77 5.25 9.75
CA LEU A 34 7.59 6.06 10.09
C LEU A 34 6.89 5.57 11.36
N PHE A 35 6.49 4.30 11.41
CA PHE A 35 5.74 3.74 12.53
C PHE A 35 6.53 3.76 13.85
N PRO A 36 7.85 3.45 13.89
CA PRO A 36 8.63 3.61 15.12
C PRO A 36 8.61 5.04 15.66
N PHE A 37 8.69 6.05 14.78
CA PHE A 37 8.64 7.44 15.21
C PHE A 37 7.24 7.84 15.71
N VAL A 38 6.17 7.40 15.04
CA VAL A 38 4.79 7.59 15.53
C VAL A 38 4.63 6.97 16.93
N LYS A 39 5.12 5.76 17.14
CA LYS A 39 5.12 5.10 18.47
C LYS A 39 5.93 5.90 19.51
N LYS A 40 7.09 6.47 19.14
CA LYS A 40 7.89 7.35 20.01
C LYS A 40 7.08 8.58 20.44
N MET A 41 6.36 9.22 19.52
CA MET A 41 5.50 10.37 19.83
C MET A 41 4.33 10.01 20.75
N VAL A 42 3.67 8.86 20.51
CA VAL A 42 2.59 8.38 21.38
C VAL A 42 3.11 8.12 22.79
N LYS A 43 4.25 7.43 22.92
CA LYS A 43 4.87 7.16 24.22
C LYS A 43 5.24 8.45 24.96
N ALA A 44 5.91 9.38 24.28
CA ALA A 44 6.30 10.65 24.88
C ALA A 44 5.08 11.49 25.34
N THR A 45 3.97 11.39 24.63
CA THR A 45 2.69 12.01 25.01
C THR A 45 2.15 11.45 26.33
N LEU A 46 2.20 10.12 26.51
CA LEU A 46 1.71 9.44 27.71
C LEU A 46 2.64 9.68 28.91
N ASP A 47 3.94 9.70 28.67
CA ASP A 47 4.96 9.85 29.71
C ASP A 47 5.25 11.33 30.04
N HIS A 48 4.59 12.29 29.37
CA HIS A 48 4.84 13.73 29.46
C HIS A 48 6.30 14.13 29.18
N ASN A 49 6.94 13.44 28.23
CA ASN A 49 8.32 13.65 27.84
C ASN A 49 8.44 14.46 26.53
N ALA A 50 9.59 15.11 26.34
CA ALA A 50 9.96 15.68 25.05
C ALA A 50 10.35 14.57 24.06
N ILE A 51 10.30 14.87 22.77
CA ILE A 51 10.86 14.04 21.71
C ILE A 51 12.05 14.74 21.07
N GLU A 52 13.06 13.96 20.69
CA GLU A 52 14.12 14.44 19.81
C GLU A 52 13.61 14.56 18.38
N ALA A 53 14.05 15.61 17.68
CA ALA A 53 13.73 15.81 16.28
C ALA A 53 14.26 14.64 15.43
N PRO A 54 13.44 14.09 14.51
CA PRO A 54 13.88 13.02 13.63
C PRO A 54 14.80 13.57 12.54
N HIS A 55 15.69 12.72 12.00
CA HIS A 55 16.59 13.09 10.91
C HIS A 55 15.87 13.50 9.62
N PHE A 56 14.63 13.04 9.43
CA PHE A 56 13.78 13.40 8.30
C PHE A 56 12.98 14.70 8.53
N GLY A 57 13.27 15.45 9.60
CA GLY A 57 12.62 16.73 9.91
C GLY A 57 11.25 16.54 10.57
N THR A 58 10.20 16.32 9.78
CA THR A 58 8.82 16.16 10.27
C THR A 58 8.19 14.90 9.69
N VAL A 59 7.18 14.33 10.35
CA VAL A 59 6.45 13.15 9.83
C VAL A 59 5.79 13.41 8.48
N LYS A 60 5.51 14.67 8.12
CA LYS A 60 4.97 15.02 6.81
C LYS A 60 5.86 14.58 5.65
N ASN A 61 7.18 14.56 5.84
CA ASN A 61 8.13 14.21 4.78
C ASN A 61 8.01 12.73 4.36
N PRO A 62 8.14 11.74 5.27
CA PRO A 62 7.89 10.34 4.90
C PRO A 62 6.43 10.10 4.51
N ILE A 63 5.44 10.74 5.17
CA ILE A 63 4.02 10.58 4.80
C ILE A 63 3.76 11.02 3.35
N ALA A 64 4.33 12.14 2.89
CA ALA A 64 4.15 12.59 1.50
C ALA A 64 4.68 11.56 0.49
N MET A 65 5.77 10.87 0.81
CA MET A 65 6.27 9.76 0.00
C MET A 65 5.30 8.56 0.02
N MET A 66 4.77 8.18 1.18
CA MET A 66 3.82 7.07 1.29
C MET A 66 2.55 7.34 0.48
N MET A 67 2.00 8.55 0.58
CA MET A 67 0.83 8.98 -0.21
C MET A 67 1.07 8.85 -1.72
N SER A 68 2.23 9.29 -2.21
CA SER A 68 2.57 9.17 -3.63
C SER A 68 2.70 7.72 -4.08
N GLU A 69 3.16 6.82 -3.21
CA GLU A 69 3.29 5.39 -3.53
C GLU A 69 1.93 4.70 -3.50
N HIS A 70 1.04 5.09 -2.58
CA HIS A 70 -0.35 4.64 -2.56
C HIS A 70 -1.10 5.00 -3.84
N ASP A 71 -0.92 6.23 -4.34
CA ASP A 71 -1.53 6.66 -5.59
C ASP A 71 -1.04 5.81 -6.78
N ASN A 72 0.27 5.53 -6.85
CA ASN A 72 0.85 4.68 -7.89
C ASN A 72 0.29 3.25 -7.86
N GLU A 73 0.18 2.64 -6.67
CA GLU A 73 -0.39 1.31 -6.53
C GLU A 73 -1.89 1.28 -6.86
N GLY A 74 -2.62 2.34 -6.53
CA GLY A 74 -4.01 2.52 -6.93
C GLY A 74 -4.19 2.57 -8.46
N GLU A 75 -3.32 3.27 -9.20
CA GLU A 75 -3.34 3.24 -10.67
C GLU A 75 -3.00 1.86 -11.22
N ARG A 76 -2.02 1.18 -10.61
CA ARG A 76 -1.59 -0.15 -11.04
C ARG A 76 -2.71 -1.18 -10.91
N PHE A 77 -3.44 -1.18 -9.79
CA PHE A 77 -4.56 -2.10 -9.59
C PHE A 77 -5.78 -1.75 -10.44
N ARG A 78 -6.02 -0.46 -10.75
CA ARG A 78 -7.00 -0.07 -11.78
C ARG A 78 -6.70 -0.72 -13.14
N GLN A 79 -5.44 -0.74 -13.56
CA GLN A 79 -5.04 -1.39 -14.82
C GLN A 79 -5.20 -2.91 -14.76
N ILE A 80 -4.86 -3.54 -13.63
CA ILE A 80 -5.07 -4.98 -13.45
C ILE A 80 -6.58 -5.30 -13.51
N ALA A 81 -7.43 -4.54 -12.82
CA ALA A 81 -8.88 -4.73 -12.86
C ALA A 81 -9.42 -4.59 -14.29
N GLU A 82 -8.98 -3.59 -15.06
CA GLU A 82 -9.40 -3.41 -16.45
C GLU A 82 -8.98 -4.60 -17.34
N LEU A 83 -7.72 -5.04 -17.24
CA LEU A 83 -7.19 -6.17 -18.02
C LEU A 83 -7.90 -7.49 -17.71
N THR A 84 -8.46 -7.62 -16.52
CA THR A 84 -9.07 -8.86 -16.01
C THR A 84 -10.60 -8.86 -16.08
N ASP A 85 -11.21 -7.88 -16.77
CA ASP A 85 -12.67 -7.67 -16.78
C ASP A 85 -13.25 -7.59 -15.37
N ASN A 86 -12.61 -6.79 -14.51
CA ASN A 86 -12.88 -6.72 -13.06
C ASN A 86 -12.79 -8.10 -12.40
N TYR A 87 -11.69 -8.81 -12.65
CA TYR A 87 -11.42 -10.16 -12.12
C TYR A 87 -12.47 -11.21 -12.52
N ASN A 88 -13.11 -11.04 -13.68
CA ASN A 88 -14.07 -11.99 -14.22
C ASN A 88 -13.38 -12.96 -15.19
N PRO A 89 -13.11 -14.21 -14.79
CA PRO A 89 -12.35 -15.13 -15.62
C PRO A 89 -13.16 -15.59 -16.85
N PRO A 90 -12.52 -15.79 -18.01
CA PRO A 90 -13.22 -16.21 -19.23
C PRO A 90 -13.77 -17.64 -19.10
N ALA A 91 -14.72 -17.99 -19.98
CA ALA A 91 -15.43 -19.27 -19.92
C ALA A 91 -14.52 -20.51 -20.03
N ASP A 92 -13.37 -20.37 -20.70
CA ASP A 92 -12.36 -21.41 -20.87
C ASP A 92 -11.28 -21.42 -19.77
N ALA A 93 -11.41 -20.57 -18.74
CA ALA A 93 -10.47 -20.52 -17.63
C ALA A 93 -10.50 -21.83 -16.82
N CYS A 94 -9.32 -22.41 -16.60
CA CYS A 94 -9.17 -23.52 -15.65
C CYS A 94 -9.31 -23.03 -14.20
N ASN A 95 -9.38 -23.97 -13.25
CA ASN A 95 -9.54 -23.64 -11.84
C ASN A 95 -8.42 -22.76 -11.29
N THR A 96 -7.15 -22.99 -11.67
CA THR A 96 -6.04 -22.15 -11.22
C THR A 96 -6.21 -20.70 -11.69
N TYR A 97 -6.63 -20.50 -12.94
CA TYR A 97 -6.89 -19.17 -13.48
C TYR A 97 -8.00 -18.45 -12.69
N LYS A 98 -9.13 -19.13 -12.43
CA LYS A 98 -10.23 -18.59 -11.63
C LYS A 98 -9.80 -18.21 -10.21
N VAL A 99 -9.02 -19.07 -9.56
CA VAL A 99 -8.48 -18.81 -8.22
C VAL A 99 -7.52 -17.61 -8.24
N THR A 100 -6.65 -17.49 -9.24
CA THR A 100 -5.75 -16.34 -9.38
C THR A 100 -6.51 -15.02 -9.44
N TYR A 101 -7.59 -14.94 -10.24
CA TYR A 101 -8.42 -13.72 -10.30
C TYR A 101 -9.11 -13.42 -8.97
N ALA A 102 -9.66 -14.43 -8.30
CA ALA A 102 -10.27 -14.25 -6.98
C ALA A 102 -9.24 -13.73 -5.94
N MET A 103 -8.00 -14.23 -5.99
CA MET A 103 -6.93 -13.75 -5.10
C MET A 103 -6.47 -12.33 -5.42
N LEU A 104 -6.46 -11.92 -6.70
CA LEU A 104 -6.14 -10.55 -7.08
C LEU A 104 -7.23 -9.57 -6.60
N ASP A 105 -8.50 -9.94 -6.73
CA ASP A 105 -9.63 -9.16 -6.23
C ASP A 105 -9.59 -9.01 -4.70
N GLU A 106 -9.33 -10.09 -3.98
CA GLU A 106 -9.12 -10.06 -2.52
C GLU A 106 -7.94 -9.16 -2.14
N PHE A 107 -6.82 -9.29 -2.84
CA PHE A 107 -5.63 -8.47 -2.60
C PHE A 107 -5.89 -6.98 -2.82
N GLU A 108 -6.56 -6.58 -3.91
CA GLU A 108 -6.88 -5.18 -4.18
C GLU A 108 -7.79 -4.59 -3.09
N LYS A 109 -8.78 -5.36 -2.62
CA LYS A 109 -9.68 -4.94 -1.53
C LYS A 109 -8.92 -4.71 -0.23
N ASP A 110 -8.03 -5.62 0.13
CA ASP A 110 -7.20 -5.49 1.33
C ASP A 110 -6.22 -4.32 1.21
N LEU A 111 -5.62 -4.12 0.03
CA LEU A 111 -4.74 -3.00 -0.24
C LEU A 111 -5.49 -1.66 -0.12
N HIS A 112 -6.71 -1.55 -0.67
CA HIS A 112 -7.53 -0.36 -0.51
C HIS A 112 -7.91 -0.08 0.94
N LEU A 113 -8.25 -1.12 1.71
CA LEU A 113 -8.53 -0.97 3.14
C LEU A 113 -7.29 -0.49 3.91
N HIS A 114 -6.13 -1.08 3.64
CA HIS A 114 -4.85 -0.70 4.23
C HIS A 114 -4.53 0.78 3.96
N ILE A 115 -4.53 1.19 2.69
CA ILE A 115 -4.31 2.58 2.27
C ILE A 115 -5.34 3.51 2.90
N HIS A 116 -6.60 3.10 3.03
CA HIS A 116 -7.64 3.92 3.66
C HIS A 116 -7.32 4.19 5.13
N LEU A 117 -6.95 3.17 5.90
CA LEU A 117 -6.60 3.30 7.31
C LEU A 117 -5.40 4.24 7.49
N GLU A 118 -4.44 4.17 6.58
CA GLU A 118 -3.24 5.00 6.67
C GLU A 118 -3.49 6.44 6.26
N ASN A 119 -4.00 6.66 5.05
CA ASN A 119 -4.21 7.99 4.49
C ASN A 119 -5.23 8.81 5.27
N ASN A 120 -6.29 8.17 5.78
CA ASN A 120 -7.43 8.87 6.35
C ASN A 120 -7.48 8.85 7.88
N ILE A 121 -6.69 7.99 8.53
CA ILE A 121 -6.70 7.86 10.00
C ILE A 121 -5.29 8.04 10.57
N LEU A 122 -4.36 7.16 10.23
CA LEU A 122 -3.04 7.14 10.87
C LEU A 122 -2.22 8.39 10.54
N PHE A 123 -2.08 8.74 9.26
CA PHE A 123 -1.23 9.85 8.83
C PHE A 123 -1.74 11.21 9.31
N PRO A 124 -3.05 11.54 9.20
CA PRO A 124 -3.59 12.79 9.75
C PRO A 124 -3.37 12.91 11.26
N GLU A 125 -3.60 11.83 12.03
CA GLU A 125 -3.42 11.85 13.48
C GLU A 125 -1.94 11.92 13.87
N ALA A 126 -1.03 11.28 13.12
CA ALA A 126 0.41 11.41 13.33
C ALA A 126 0.89 12.86 13.13
N ILE A 127 0.45 13.53 12.06
CA ILE A 127 0.77 14.95 11.79
C ILE A 127 0.24 15.85 12.90
N LYS A 128 -0.98 15.58 13.39
CA LYS A 128 -1.60 16.33 14.48
C LYS A 128 -0.87 16.11 15.81
N LEU A 129 -0.43 14.88 16.07
CA LEU A 129 0.32 14.52 17.27
C LEU A 129 1.67 15.22 17.33
N GLU A 130 2.42 15.26 16.21
CA GLU A 130 3.73 15.92 16.13
C GLU A 130 3.66 17.40 16.53
N LYS A 131 2.58 18.11 16.17
CA LYS A 131 2.38 19.53 16.53
C LYS A 131 2.36 19.81 18.03
N ARG A 132 2.20 18.79 18.88
CA ARG A 132 2.24 18.93 20.35
C ARG A 132 3.67 19.03 20.91
N PHE A 133 4.66 18.74 20.08
CA PHE A 133 6.08 18.78 20.42
C PHE A 133 6.85 19.90 19.72
N ALA A 134 6.13 20.73 18.95
CA ALA A 134 6.66 21.92 18.28
C ALA A 134 6.60 23.15 19.19
#